data_AF-V6DJT4-F1
#
_entry.id   AF-V6DJT4-F1
#
_cell.length_a   1.000
_cell.length_b   1.000
_cell.length_c   1.000
_cell.angle_alpha   90.00
_cell.angle_beta   90.00
_cell.angle_gamma   90.00
#
_symmetry.space_group_name_H-M   'P 1'
#
loop_
_entity.id
_entity.type
_entity.pdbx_description
1 polymer ?
#
loop_
_entity_poly.entity_id
_entity_poly.type
_entity_poly.pdbx_seq_one_letter_code
_entity_poly.pdbx_strand_id
1 'polypeptide(L)'
;MKNNMLNIAIFMFLSLMTHIFYGNFIISYKQGGTYLYDSSGEEIKCLSSFIKADKIKWSKDRSHSIVSFEPGAVCLYDFNGNEIKCISHLTKAQKIKWAPDGKSFLIFYPLWGVYLYDINGNEIQHISASTADKIKWSCDSKAFVIYYSSIKYVLTPGIYLYDCKGKEINRISYNRVEKIKSIDDGFVISYIDGGVDFIKKEKRTLANIHSADYIE
;
A
#
# COMPACT_ATOMS: atom_id res chain seq x y z
N MET A 1 -23.56 -19.33 4.43
CA MET A 1 -23.27 -18.16 3.57
C MET A 1 -24.50 -17.33 3.21
N LYS A 2 -25.62 -17.90 2.72
CA LYS A 2 -26.82 -17.11 2.35
C LYS A 2 -27.44 -16.30 3.52
N ASN A 3 -27.50 -16.86 4.73
CA ASN A 3 -28.09 -16.15 5.88
C ASN A 3 -27.23 -14.97 6.39
N ASN A 4 -25.90 -15.09 6.38
CA ASN A 4 -25.02 -13.98 6.76
C ASN A 4 -25.13 -12.82 5.76
N MET A 5 -25.19 -13.10 4.45
CA MET A 5 -25.37 -12.04 3.45
C MET A 5 -26.70 -11.29 3.61
N LEU A 6 -27.77 -11.98 4.01
CA LEU A 6 -29.08 -11.37 4.26
C LEU A 6 -29.06 -10.47 5.51
N ASN A 7 -28.43 -10.92 6.60
CA ASN A 7 -28.29 -10.12 7.83
C ASN A 7 -27.41 -8.88 7.60
N ILE A 8 -26.31 -9.04 6.87
CA ILE A 8 -25.43 -7.93 6.49
C ILE A 8 -26.21 -6.91 5.64
N ALA A 9 -27.03 -7.36 4.68
CA ALA A 9 -27.85 -6.48 3.85
C ALA A 9 -28.94 -5.73 4.65
N ILE A 10 -29.56 -6.38 5.64
CA ILE A 10 -30.55 -5.74 6.54
C ILE A 10 -29.89 -4.69 7.43
N PHE A 11 -28.73 -4.99 8.02
CA PHE A 11 -27.96 -4.04 8.82
C PHE A 11 -27.53 -2.82 7.98
N MET A 12 -27.13 -3.03 6.73
CA MET A 12 -26.82 -1.94 5.78
C MET A 12 -28.02 -1.03 5.51
N PHE A 13 -29.18 -1.61 5.18
CA PHE A 13 -30.35 -0.86 4.70
C PHE A 13 -30.97 0.06 5.75
N LEU A 14 -30.77 -0.24 7.03
CA LEU A 14 -31.33 0.54 8.14
C LEU A 14 -30.38 1.63 8.65
N SER A 15 -29.14 1.68 8.18
CA SER A 15 -28.12 2.60 8.71
C SER A 15 -27.69 3.64 7.67
N LEU A 16 -27.71 4.92 8.02
CA LEU A 16 -27.18 6.04 7.21
C LEU A 16 -25.62 6.08 7.18
N MET A 17 -24.95 4.95 7.34
CA MET A 17 -23.51 4.86 7.64
C MET A 17 -22.68 4.52 6.40
N THR A 18 -21.41 4.95 6.40
CA THR A 18 -20.41 4.45 5.43
C THR A 18 -19.81 3.15 5.96
N HIS A 19 -19.98 2.06 5.20
CA HIS A 19 -19.46 0.73 5.53
C HIS A 19 -18.27 0.36 4.66
N ILE A 20 -17.28 -0.30 5.24
CA ILE A 20 -16.19 -0.94 4.52
C ILE A 20 -16.21 -2.44 4.85
N PHE A 21 -16.47 -3.26 3.84
CA PHE A 21 -16.62 -4.72 3.98
C PHE A 21 -15.30 -5.46 3.86
N TYR A 22 -15.13 -6.51 4.67
CA TYR A 22 -14.03 -7.45 4.50
C TYR A 22 -14.28 -8.83 5.10
N GLY A 23 -14.52 -9.83 4.25
CA GLY A 23 -14.68 -11.22 4.70
C GLY A 23 -15.80 -11.34 5.73
N ASN A 24 -15.45 -11.67 6.97
CA ASN A 24 -16.38 -11.78 8.10
C ASN A 24 -16.43 -10.53 9.00
N PHE A 25 -15.84 -9.40 8.60
CA PHE A 25 -15.87 -8.16 9.40
C PHE A 25 -16.39 -6.99 8.59
N ILE A 26 -17.04 -6.06 9.29
CA ILE A 26 -17.56 -4.79 8.76
C ILE A 26 -16.96 -3.67 9.59
N ILE A 27 -16.42 -2.64 8.93
CA ILE A 27 -16.09 -1.38 9.61
C ILE A 27 -17.16 -0.36 9.25
N SER A 28 -17.73 0.26 10.26
CA SER A 28 -18.72 1.33 10.10
C SER A 28 -18.31 2.57 10.87
N TYR A 29 -18.56 3.73 10.27
CA TYR A 29 -18.47 5.01 10.96
C TYR A 29 -19.85 5.42 11.46
N LYS A 30 -20.02 5.53 12.78
CA LYS A 30 -21.22 6.04 13.42
C LYS A 30 -20.98 7.32 14.20
N GLN A 31 -22.06 8.00 14.59
CA GLN A 31 -22.00 9.19 15.43
C GLN A 31 -21.34 8.81 16.76
N GLY A 32 -20.04 9.08 16.87
CA GLY A 32 -19.19 8.61 17.98
C GLY A 32 -17.86 7.97 17.56
N GLY A 33 -17.64 7.61 16.29
CA GLY A 33 -16.36 7.04 15.84
C GLY A 33 -16.46 5.92 14.82
N THR A 34 -15.34 5.23 14.61
CA THR A 34 -15.23 4.06 13.74
C THR A 34 -15.23 2.78 14.57
N TYR A 35 -16.06 1.82 14.18
CA TYR A 35 -16.31 0.59 14.90
C TYR A 35 -16.14 -0.62 13.99
N LEU A 36 -15.63 -1.70 14.57
CA LEU A 36 -15.49 -3.01 13.95
C LEU A 36 -16.65 -3.90 14.39
N TYR A 37 -17.29 -4.54 13.43
CA TYR A 37 -18.38 -5.49 13.60
C TYR A 37 -17.99 -6.84 13.00
N ASP A 38 -18.57 -7.90 13.53
CA ASP A 38 -18.47 -9.23 12.95
C ASP A 38 -19.45 -9.43 11.77
N SER A 39 -19.49 -10.65 11.23
CA SER A 39 -20.37 -10.99 10.11
C SER A 39 -21.83 -11.17 10.50
N SER A 40 -22.13 -11.22 11.80
CA SER A 40 -23.49 -11.26 12.33
C SER A 40 -24.07 -9.85 12.53
N GLY A 41 -23.21 -8.82 12.53
CA GLY A 41 -23.57 -7.43 12.78
C GLY A 41 -23.38 -7.02 14.23
N GLU A 42 -22.76 -7.88 15.06
CA GLU A 42 -22.43 -7.57 16.43
C GLU A 42 -21.17 -6.69 16.49
N GLU A 43 -21.21 -5.65 17.33
CA GLU A 43 -20.05 -4.77 17.55
C GLU A 43 -18.97 -5.52 18.31
N ILE A 44 -17.80 -5.65 17.70
CA ILE A 44 -16.62 -6.24 18.34
C ILE A 44 -15.91 -5.16 19.15
N LYS A 45 -15.66 -3.98 18.56
CA LYS A 45 -14.80 -2.96 19.16
C LYS A 45 -14.95 -1.58 18.53
N CYS A 46 -14.77 -0.54 19.34
CA CYS A 46 -14.48 0.82 18.86
C CYS A 46 -12.99 0.92 18.46
N LEU A 47 -12.71 1.20 17.19
CA LEU A 47 -11.34 1.37 16.68
C LEU A 47 -10.81 2.78 16.93
N SER A 48 -11.67 3.79 16.86
CA SER A 48 -11.34 5.17 17.20
C SER A 48 -12.59 5.98 17.50
N SER A 49 -12.57 6.73 18.59
CA SER A 49 -13.62 7.69 18.93
C SER A 49 -13.53 8.92 18.02
N PHE A 50 -14.69 9.41 17.55
CA PHE A 50 -14.87 10.65 16.76
C PHE A 50 -14.08 10.79 15.45
N ILE A 51 -13.33 9.78 15.05
CA ILE A 51 -12.52 9.81 13.83
C ILE A 51 -13.07 8.80 12.83
N LYS A 52 -13.23 9.26 11.59
CA LYS A 52 -13.71 8.45 10.47
C LYS A 52 -12.55 7.71 9.80
N ALA A 53 -12.68 6.39 9.69
CA ALA A 53 -11.84 5.60 8.82
C ALA A 53 -12.18 5.87 7.34
N ASP A 54 -11.16 6.05 6.51
CA ASP A 54 -11.32 6.25 5.08
C ASP A 54 -11.01 4.98 4.27
N LYS A 55 -10.15 4.10 4.80
CA LYS A 55 -9.71 2.89 4.11
C LYS A 55 -9.24 1.81 5.07
N ILE A 56 -9.40 0.56 4.65
CA ILE A 56 -8.78 -0.60 5.27
C ILE A 56 -8.01 -1.44 4.24
N LYS A 57 -6.89 -2.02 4.67
CA LYS A 57 -6.13 -3.01 3.91
C LYS A 57 -5.63 -4.14 4.80
N TRP A 58 -5.95 -5.37 4.43
CA TRP A 58 -5.48 -6.55 5.14
C TRP A 58 -4.19 -7.12 4.54
N SER A 59 -3.40 -7.75 5.39
CA SER A 59 -2.33 -8.66 5.00
C SER A 59 -2.91 -9.84 4.19
N LYS A 60 -2.08 -10.52 3.40
CA LYS A 60 -2.53 -11.61 2.51
C LYS A 60 -3.14 -12.79 3.27
N ASP A 61 -2.57 -13.12 4.43
CA ASP A 61 -3.02 -14.18 5.33
C ASP A 61 -4.21 -13.75 6.22
N ARG A 62 -4.63 -12.49 6.13
CA ARG A 62 -5.72 -11.89 6.92
C ARG A 62 -5.48 -11.89 8.43
N SER A 63 -4.24 -12.00 8.88
CA SER A 63 -3.92 -11.92 10.30
C SER A 63 -3.85 -10.48 10.82
N HIS A 64 -3.63 -9.51 9.93
CA HIS A 64 -3.44 -8.11 10.29
C HIS A 64 -4.18 -7.16 9.35
N SER A 65 -4.61 -6.01 9.86
CA SER A 65 -5.23 -4.96 9.07
C SER A 65 -4.60 -3.61 9.32
N ILE A 66 -4.56 -2.78 8.29
CA ILE A 66 -4.17 -1.37 8.38
C ILE A 66 -5.40 -0.55 8.07
N VAL A 67 -5.79 0.30 9.00
CA VAL A 67 -6.89 1.25 8.86
C VAL A 67 -6.30 2.65 8.79
N SER A 68 -6.68 3.40 7.76
CA SER A 68 -6.38 4.82 7.70
C SER A 68 -7.60 5.63 8.13
N PHE A 69 -7.29 6.78 8.75
CA PHE A 69 -8.21 7.65 9.43
C PHE A 69 -7.92 9.10 9.02
N GLU A 70 -8.96 9.91 8.92
CA GLU A 70 -8.80 11.34 8.65
C GLU A 70 -8.47 12.11 9.94
N PRO A 71 -7.52 13.05 9.94
CA PRO A 71 -6.89 13.67 8.77
C PRO A 71 -5.64 12.95 8.24
N GLY A 72 -5.04 12.00 8.96
CA GLY A 72 -3.83 11.32 8.48
C GLY A 72 -3.28 10.20 9.36
N ALA A 73 -4.08 9.70 10.31
CA ALA A 73 -3.66 8.57 11.12
C ALA A 73 -3.75 7.26 10.33
N VAL A 74 -2.81 6.36 10.56
CA VAL A 74 -2.77 5.01 10.01
C VAL A 74 -2.41 4.08 11.16
N CYS A 75 -3.35 3.19 11.50
CA CYS A 75 -3.17 2.24 12.58
C CYS A 75 -3.17 0.79 12.04
N LEU A 76 -2.27 -0.01 12.58
CA LEU A 76 -2.13 -1.45 12.38
C LEU A 76 -2.84 -2.18 13.52
N TYR A 77 -3.68 -3.15 13.17
CA TYR A 77 -4.41 -3.99 14.10
C TYR A 77 -4.13 -5.47 13.83
N ASP A 78 -4.17 -6.27 14.91
CA ASP A 78 -4.23 -7.73 14.80
C ASP A 78 -5.64 -8.19 14.35
N PHE A 79 -5.78 -9.50 14.15
CA PHE A 79 -7.04 -10.14 13.76
C PHE A 79 -8.20 -9.89 14.75
N ASN A 80 -7.89 -9.67 16.03
CA ASN A 80 -8.87 -9.43 17.09
C ASN A 80 -9.22 -7.93 17.21
N GLY A 81 -8.66 -7.06 16.35
CA GLY A 81 -8.86 -5.61 16.43
C GLY A 81 -8.08 -4.94 17.56
N ASN A 82 -7.02 -5.57 18.08
CA ASN A 82 -6.09 -4.90 18.98
C ASN A 82 -5.12 -4.05 18.19
N GLU A 83 -4.99 -2.79 18.60
CA GLU A 83 -4.02 -1.89 18.00
C GLU A 83 -2.60 -2.36 18.34
N ILE A 84 -1.79 -2.56 17.32
CA ILE A 84 -0.37 -2.88 17.44
C ILE A 84 0.44 -1.59 17.33
N LYS A 85 0.07 -0.71 16.41
CA LYS A 85 0.76 0.56 16.14
C LYS A 85 -0.21 1.55 15.55
N CYS A 86 -0.19 2.78 16.02
CA CYS A 86 -0.75 3.89 15.27
C CYS A 86 0.27 5.00 15.03
N ILE A 87 0.27 5.52 13.79
CA ILE A 87 1.12 6.62 13.36
C ILE A 87 0.22 7.71 12.82
N SER A 88 0.47 8.95 13.22
CA SER A 88 -0.34 10.08 12.79
C SER A 88 0.55 11.18 12.25
N HIS A 89 0.15 11.72 11.11
CA HIS A 89 0.75 12.92 10.56
C HIS A 89 -0.34 13.91 10.10
N LEU A 90 0.05 15.17 9.87
CA LEU A 90 -0.85 16.27 9.52
C LEU A 90 -1.49 16.15 8.12
N THR A 91 -1.03 15.21 7.27
CA THR A 91 -1.57 14.98 5.94
C THR A 91 -1.91 13.51 5.77
N LYS A 92 -2.92 13.26 4.95
CA LYS A 92 -3.46 11.93 4.69
C LYS A 92 -2.42 11.03 4.02
N ALA A 93 -2.32 9.80 4.51
CA ALA A 93 -1.56 8.77 3.82
C ALA A 93 -2.19 8.52 2.44
N GLN A 94 -1.41 8.65 1.38
CA GLN A 94 -1.93 8.46 0.02
C GLN A 94 -1.87 7.00 -0.42
N LYS A 95 -0.90 6.23 0.09
CA LYS A 95 -0.70 4.82 -0.29
C LYS A 95 -0.34 3.99 0.92
N ILE A 96 -1.00 2.85 1.01
CA ILE A 96 -0.68 1.78 1.96
C ILE A 96 -0.51 0.50 1.13
N LYS A 97 0.57 -0.24 1.29
CA LYS A 97 0.87 -1.43 0.48
C LYS A 97 1.53 -2.52 1.33
N TRP A 98 0.78 -3.59 1.58
CA TRP A 98 1.35 -4.83 2.12
C TRP A 98 2.34 -5.46 1.13
N ALA A 99 3.42 -6.02 1.67
CA ALA A 99 4.22 -7.00 0.97
C ALA A 99 3.39 -8.26 0.69
N PRO A 100 3.61 -8.98 -0.42
CA PRO A 100 2.84 -10.17 -0.76
C PRO A 100 2.91 -11.31 0.27
N ASP A 101 3.95 -11.40 1.08
CA ASP A 101 4.06 -12.36 2.19
C ASP A 101 3.29 -11.93 3.45
N GLY A 102 2.79 -10.69 3.47
CA GLY A 102 2.06 -10.11 4.60
C GLY A 102 2.92 -9.70 5.79
N LYS A 103 4.26 -9.81 5.72
CA LYS A 103 5.15 -9.61 6.88
C LYS A 103 5.65 -8.17 7.05
N SER A 104 5.43 -7.34 6.06
CA SER A 104 5.80 -5.93 6.09
C SER A 104 4.85 -5.09 5.25
N PHE A 105 4.85 -3.79 5.46
CA PHE A 105 4.03 -2.86 4.70
C PHE A 105 4.68 -1.49 4.53
N LEU A 106 4.27 -0.81 3.47
CA LEU A 106 4.69 0.55 3.14
C LEU A 106 3.54 1.53 3.37
N ILE A 107 3.81 2.65 4.03
CA ILE A 107 2.93 3.81 4.12
C ILE A 107 3.61 4.99 3.43
N PHE A 108 2.91 5.64 2.50
CA PHE A 108 3.38 6.85 1.85
C PHE A 108 2.57 8.07 2.26
N TYR A 109 3.28 9.08 2.72
CA TYR A 109 2.79 10.41 2.96
C TYR A 109 3.46 11.43 2.03
N PRO A 110 2.71 12.37 1.43
CA PRO A 110 3.28 13.34 0.50
C PRO A 110 4.42 14.20 1.08
N LEU A 111 4.32 14.61 2.35
CA LEU A 111 5.32 15.49 2.98
C LEU A 111 6.40 14.74 3.76
N TRP A 112 6.14 13.49 4.14
CA TRP A 112 7.05 12.70 4.97
C TRP A 112 7.70 11.54 4.23
N GLY A 113 7.29 11.23 3.00
CA GLY A 113 7.86 10.14 2.21
C GLY A 113 7.31 8.77 2.57
N VAL A 114 8.13 7.74 2.37
CA VAL A 114 7.70 6.34 2.46
C VAL A 114 8.29 5.71 3.71
N TYR A 115 7.43 5.20 4.57
CA TYR A 115 7.78 4.41 5.74
C TYR A 115 7.59 2.93 5.44
N LEU A 116 8.56 2.12 5.85
CA LEU A 116 8.52 0.66 5.80
C LEU A 116 8.45 0.13 7.23
N TYR A 117 7.43 -0.68 7.52
CA TYR A 117 7.22 -1.30 8.82
C TYR A 117 7.20 -2.82 8.70
N ASP A 118 7.59 -3.49 9.77
CA ASP A 118 7.30 -4.92 9.96
C ASP A 118 5.85 -5.12 10.46
N ILE A 119 5.41 -6.38 10.48
CA ILE A 119 4.08 -6.76 10.95
C ILE A 119 3.83 -6.50 12.44
N ASN A 120 4.87 -6.26 13.23
CA ASN A 120 4.75 -5.88 14.65
C ASN A 120 4.70 -4.37 14.84
N GLY A 121 4.69 -3.57 13.76
CA GLY A 121 4.65 -2.13 13.81
C GLY A 121 6.00 -1.45 14.09
N ASN A 122 7.11 -2.19 14.01
CA ASN A 122 8.45 -1.61 14.10
C ASN A 122 8.84 -0.98 12.77
N GLU A 123 9.40 0.24 12.85
CA GLU A 123 9.93 0.90 11.66
C GLU A 123 11.21 0.20 11.21
N ILE A 124 11.20 -0.33 9.99
CA ILE A 124 12.38 -0.92 9.36
C ILE A 124 13.21 0.17 8.69
N GLN A 125 12.54 1.07 7.96
CA GLN A 125 13.21 2.13 7.20
C GLN A 125 12.27 3.29 6.90
N HIS A 126 12.85 4.49 6.90
CA HIS A 126 12.22 5.70 6.41
C HIS A 126 12.94 6.23 5.15
N ILE A 127 12.22 6.29 4.04
CA ILE A 127 12.71 6.81 2.75
C ILE A 127 12.14 8.23 2.60
N SER A 128 12.94 9.21 3.02
CA SER A 128 12.61 10.63 2.92
C SER A 128 12.63 11.09 1.45
N ALA A 129 11.48 11.00 0.80
CA ALA A 129 11.30 11.44 -0.58
C ALA A 129 9.89 12.01 -0.74
N SER A 130 9.78 13.19 -1.37
CA SER A 130 8.56 13.99 -1.29
C SER A 130 7.49 13.66 -2.36
N THR A 131 7.74 12.72 -3.27
CA THR A 131 6.81 12.43 -4.40
C THR A 131 6.84 10.97 -4.86
N ALA A 132 6.47 10.01 -4.01
CA ALA A 132 6.31 8.61 -4.45
C ALA A 132 4.99 8.44 -5.24
N ASP A 133 5.05 8.47 -6.58
CA ASP A 133 3.88 8.37 -7.45
C ASP A 133 3.37 6.95 -7.64
N LYS A 134 4.25 5.96 -7.64
CA LYS A 134 3.84 4.54 -7.67
C LYS A 134 4.75 3.74 -6.75
N ILE A 135 4.16 2.80 -6.03
CA ILE A 135 4.85 1.87 -5.13
C ILE A 135 4.33 0.47 -5.43
N LYS A 136 5.25 -0.46 -5.66
CA LYS A 136 4.92 -1.85 -5.96
C LYS A 136 5.98 -2.80 -5.39
N TRP A 137 5.50 -3.86 -4.75
CA TRP A 137 6.32 -4.98 -4.27
C TRP A 137 6.57 -6.01 -5.37
N SER A 138 7.71 -6.68 -5.29
CA SER A 138 7.96 -7.98 -5.95
C SER A 138 7.05 -9.07 -5.39
N CYS A 139 6.62 -10.03 -6.20
CA CYS A 139 5.74 -11.09 -5.74
C CYS A 139 6.38 -11.99 -4.67
N ASP A 140 7.72 -12.09 -4.65
CA ASP A 140 8.47 -12.83 -3.63
C ASP A 140 8.72 -12.03 -2.34
N SER A 141 8.26 -10.78 -2.28
CA SER A 141 8.39 -9.87 -1.14
C SER A 141 9.83 -9.47 -0.77
N LYS A 142 10.82 -9.75 -1.62
CA LYS A 142 12.24 -9.44 -1.31
C LYS A 142 12.70 -8.08 -1.78
N ALA A 143 11.89 -7.39 -2.56
CA ALA A 143 12.17 -6.06 -3.09
C ALA A 143 10.90 -5.26 -3.38
N PHE A 144 11.04 -3.95 -3.50
CA PHE A 144 9.99 -3.07 -4.00
C PHE A 144 10.58 -1.93 -4.83
N VAL A 145 9.76 -1.34 -5.68
CA VAL A 145 10.12 -0.15 -6.43
C VAL A 145 9.28 1.05 -6.01
N ILE A 146 9.92 2.21 -6.02
CA ILE A 146 9.25 3.50 -5.93
C ILE A 146 9.54 4.27 -7.22
N TYR A 147 8.49 4.82 -7.83
CA TYR A 147 8.59 5.76 -8.92
C TYR A 147 8.39 7.18 -8.43
N TYR A 148 9.31 8.08 -8.82
CA TYR A 148 9.26 9.51 -8.56
C TYR A 148 9.14 10.26 -9.89
N SER A 149 8.08 11.05 -10.09
CA SER A 149 7.84 11.82 -11.32
C SER A 149 8.49 13.20 -11.35
N SER A 150 8.97 13.70 -10.21
CA SER A 150 9.52 15.05 -10.12
C SER A 150 10.69 15.13 -9.16
N ILE A 151 11.63 16.01 -9.47
CA ILE A 151 12.70 16.39 -8.55
C ILE A 151 12.03 17.23 -7.48
N LYS A 152 11.93 16.67 -6.29
CA LYS A 152 11.58 17.50 -5.14
C LYS A 152 12.45 17.06 -3.96
N TYR A 153 13.43 17.93 -3.71
CA TYR A 153 14.47 17.90 -2.67
C TYR A 153 15.71 17.01 -2.91
N VAL A 154 15.59 15.71 -3.22
CA VAL A 154 16.78 14.79 -3.11
C VAL A 154 16.97 13.81 -4.26
N LEU A 155 15.90 13.35 -4.92
CA LEU A 155 15.99 12.26 -5.91
C LEU A 155 15.74 12.75 -7.33
N THR A 156 16.53 12.25 -8.29
CA THR A 156 16.26 12.40 -9.72
C THR A 156 14.96 11.67 -10.05
N PRO A 157 14.10 12.17 -10.96
CA PRO A 157 12.90 11.43 -11.32
C PRO A 157 13.33 10.12 -11.97
N GLY A 158 12.56 9.08 -11.73
CA GLY A 158 12.97 7.73 -12.08
C GLY A 158 12.41 6.66 -11.17
N ILE A 159 12.91 5.46 -11.36
CA ILE A 159 12.50 4.26 -10.64
C ILE A 159 13.66 3.80 -9.77
N TYR A 160 13.36 3.66 -8.49
CA TYR A 160 14.30 3.26 -7.47
C TYR A 160 13.89 1.89 -6.96
N LEU A 161 14.82 0.94 -6.99
CA LEU A 161 14.66 -0.42 -6.52
C LEU A 161 15.29 -0.52 -5.13
N TYR A 162 14.50 -0.99 -4.17
CA TYR A 162 14.92 -1.23 -2.80
C TYR A 162 14.79 -2.71 -2.47
N ASP A 163 15.65 -3.21 -1.60
CA ASP A 163 15.44 -4.52 -0.96
C ASP A 163 14.29 -4.44 0.06
N CYS A 164 13.85 -5.59 0.57
CA CYS A 164 12.80 -5.67 1.59
C CYS A 164 13.17 -5.06 2.94
N LYS A 165 14.41 -4.58 3.12
CA LYS A 165 14.86 -3.82 4.28
C LYS A 165 14.91 -2.31 4.00
N GLY A 166 14.52 -1.88 2.80
CA GLY A 166 14.49 -0.49 2.39
C GLY A 166 15.86 0.08 1.96
N LYS A 167 16.86 -0.77 1.74
CA LYS A 167 18.15 -0.35 1.16
C LYS A 167 18.02 -0.23 -0.36
N GLU A 168 18.43 0.90 -0.93
CA GLU A 168 18.50 1.08 -2.39
C GLU A 168 19.49 0.08 -2.99
N ILE A 169 19.02 -0.75 -3.93
CA ILE A 169 19.82 -1.73 -4.68
C ILE A 169 20.26 -1.11 -6.01
N ASN A 170 19.32 -0.47 -6.71
CA ASN A 170 19.54 0.04 -8.06
C ASN A 170 18.55 1.17 -8.36
N ARG A 171 18.84 1.99 -9.36
CA ARG A 171 17.92 2.99 -9.86
C ARG A 171 18.13 3.25 -11.33
N ILE A 172 17.08 3.71 -11.99
CA ILE A 172 17.22 4.34 -13.29
C ILE A 172 16.48 5.67 -13.30
N SER A 173 17.20 6.72 -13.72
CA SER A 173 16.72 8.09 -13.79
C SER A 173 16.12 8.39 -15.17
N TYR A 174 14.91 8.93 -15.22
CA TYR A 174 14.23 9.36 -16.45
C TYR A 174 13.27 10.50 -16.17
N ASN A 175 12.83 11.21 -17.21
CA ASN A 175 11.92 12.35 -17.07
C ASN A 175 10.43 11.96 -16.94
N ARG A 176 10.01 10.73 -17.34
CA ARG A 176 8.59 10.30 -17.29
C ARG A 176 8.42 8.78 -17.36
N VAL A 177 7.57 8.20 -16.50
CA VAL A 177 7.16 6.77 -16.54
C VAL A 177 5.64 6.63 -16.57
N GLU A 178 5.12 5.91 -17.57
CA GLU A 178 3.68 5.68 -17.72
C GLU A 178 3.15 4.46 -16.96
N LYS A 179 3.85 3.32 -16.97
CA LYS A 179 3.31 2.08 -16.38
C LYS A 179 4.39 1.15 -15.82
N ILE A 180 4.09 0.52 -14.68
CA ILE A 180 4.93 -0.52 -14.06
C ILE A 180 4.12 -1.82 -14.06
N LYS A 181 4.55 -2.82 -14.82
CA LYS A 181 3.76 -4.03 -15.09
C LYS A 181 4.05 -5.18 -14.10
N SER A 182 5.31 -5.51 -13.82
CA SER A 182 5.66 -6.57 -12.83
C SER A 182 7.08 -6.40 -12.28
N ILE A 183 7.35 -7.04 -11.14
CA ILE A 183 8.62 -6.99 -10.39
C ILE A 183 8.93 -8.42 -9.95
N ASP A 184 8.92 -9.38 -10.88
CA ASP A 184 9.24 -10.78 -10.58
C ASP A 184 10.47 -11.20 -11.38
N ASP A 185 11.23 -12.18 -10.85
CA ASP A 185 12.37 -12.95 -11.39
C ASP A 185 13.00 -12.51 -12.74
N GLY A 186 13.26 -11.20 -12.94
CA GLY A 186 13.78 -10.66 -14.21
C GLY A 186 13.35 -9.24 -14.61
N PHE A 187 12.33 -8.65 -13.99
CA PHE A 187 11.87 -7.24 -14.04
C PHE A 187 11.50 -6.64 -15.42
N VAL A 188 10.21 -6.35 -15.65
CA VAL A 188 9.72 -5.60 -16.84
C VAL A 188 9.12 -4.25 -16.44
N ILE A 189 9.75 -3.17 -16.87
CA ILE A 189 9.21 -1.81 -16.84
C ILE A 189 9.04 -1.35 -18.29
N SER A 190 7.80 -1.05 -18.68
CA SER A 190 7.47 -0.56 -20.02
C SER A 190 7.45 0.98 -20.05
N TYR A 191 8.17 1.58 -20.99
CA TYR A 191 8.24 3.03 -21.21
C TYR A 191 7.36 3.50 -22.38
N ILE A 192 7.30 4.83 -22.51
CA ILE A 192 6.77 5.59 -23.63
C ILE A 192 7.63 5.33 -24.89
N ASP A 193 7.01 5.34 -26.07
CA ASP A 193 7.56 5.02 -27.40
C ASP A 193 7.83 3.53 -27.70
N GLY A 194 7.29 2.62 -26.88
CA GLY A 194 7.29 1.17 -27.17
C GLY A 194 8.51 0.40 -26.64
N GLY A 195 9.47 1.09 -25.99
CA GLY A 195 10.64 0.47 -25.37
C GLY A 195 10.36 -0.20 -24.03
N VAL A 196 11.12 -1.26 -23.72
CA VAL A 196 11.06 -2.00 -22.45
C VAL A 196 12.47 -2.04 -21.86
N ASP A 197 12.65 -1.45 -20.67
CA ASP A 197 13.91 -1.58 -19.91
C ASP A 197 13.76 -2.53 -18.73
N PHE A 198 14.87 -3.19 -18.41
CA PHE A 198 14.98 -4.19 -17.35
C PHE A 198 15.88 -3.66 -16.23
N ILE A 199 15.35 -3.54 -15.01
CA ILE A 199 16.17 -3.28 -13.81
C ILE A 199 16.50 -4.61 -13.16
N LYS A 200 17.66 -5.19 -13.45
CA LYS A 200 18.10 -6.39 -12.72
C LYS A 200 18.69 -6.01 -11.35
N LYS A 201 18.53 -6.91 -10.37
CA LYS A 201 19.16 -6.84 -9.04
C LYS A 201 20.69 -6.82 -9.10
N GLU A 202 21.26 -7.36 -10.18
CA GLU A 202 22.70 -7.44 -10.43
C GLU A 202 23.08 -6.58 -11.64
N LYS A 203 23.60 -5.37 -11.38
CA LYS A 203 24.15 -4.38 -12.32
C LYS A 203 23.25 -3.92 -13.49
N ARG A 204 23.39 -2.63 -13.84
CA ARG A 204 22.79 -2.01 -15.03
C ARG A 204 23.07 -2.88 -16.26
N THR A 205 22.04 -3.53 -16.79
CA THR A 205 22.06 -3.99 -18.17
C THR A 205 21.13 -3.07 -18.93
N LEU A 206 21.70 -2.04 -19.54
CA LEU A 206 21.00 -1.25 -20.56
C LEU A 206 20.92 -2.14 -21.80
N ALA A 207 19.93 -3.02 -21.85
CA ALA A 207 19.51 -3.56 -23.13
C ALA A 207 18.54 -2.55 -23.73
N ASN A 208 19.07 -1.53 -24.41
CA ASN A 208 18.27 -0.73 -25.34
C ASN A 208 17.84 -1.67 -26.46
N ILE A 209 16.73 -2.38 -26.28
CA ILE A 209 16.05 -3.00 -27.41
C ILE A 209 15.27 -1.86 -28.06
N HIS A 210 15.96 -1.11 -28.93
CA HIS A 210 15.24 -0.39 -29.97
C HIS A 210 14.48 -1.45 -30.75
N SER A 211 13.15 -1.39 -30.72
CA SER A 211 12.28 -2.15 -31.61
C SER A 211 12.51 -1.64 -33.04
N ALA A 212 13.60 -2.08 -33.64
CA ALA A 212 13.76 -2.18 -35.07
C ALA A 212 13.69 -3.68 -35.36
N ASP A 213 12.48 -4.20 -35.49
CA ASP A 213 12.16 -5.43 -36.22
C ASP A 213 10.62 -5.51 -36.32
N TYR A 214 10.08 -4.81 -37.32
CA TYR A 214 8.84 -5.23 -37.95
C TYR A 214 9.15 -6.58 -38.61
N ILE A 215 8.59 -7.66 -38.06
CA ILE A 215 8.35 -8.89 -38.82
C ILE A 215 6.84 -8.92 -39.06
N GLU A 216 6.50 -8.60 -40.32
CA GLU A 216 5.22 -8.63 -41.05
C GLU A 216 3.91 -8.25 -40.34
#